data_AF-A0A2R5L165-F1
#
_entry.id   AF-A0A2R5L165-F1
#
_cell.length_a   1.000
_cell.length_b   1.000
_cell.length_c   1.000
_cell.angle_alpha   90.00
_cell.angle_beta   90.00
_cell.angle_gamma   90.00
#
_symmetry.space_group_name_H-M   'P 1'
#
loop_
_entity.id
_entity.type
_entity.pdbx_description
1 polymer ?
#
loop_
_entity_poly.entity_id
_entity_poly.type
_entity_poly.pdbx_seq_one_letter_code
_entity_poly.pdbx_strand_id
1 'polypeptide(L)'
;GGGGVSGTPTQQQPQQQINRNINRITTRMPDLVRELLNAIDDTEWTNSLMSLLQEQTYNQCEVDLFELMCIVLDKSLFAQVDWARNSIFFKDLRVDDQMKLLQQSWSDMLLLDHLHQRLHNNLSSDMQLPNGQKFSLLNLALLGTDQYEHNFHQLYA
;
A
#
# COMPACT_ATOMS: atom_id res chain seq x y z
N GLY A 1 1.82 67.24 22.29
CA GLY A 1 2.16 65.85 22.65
C GLY A 1 1.07 64.95 22.14
N GLY A 2 1.39 64.03 21.24
CA GLY A 2 0.46 63.07 20.67
C GLY A 2 1.26 61.87 20.19
N GLY A 3 1.10 60.73 20.87
CA GLY A 3 1.69 59.46 20.50
C GLY A 3 0.85 58.77 19.42
N GLY A 4 1.51 58.19 18.43
CA GLY A 4 0.92 57.31 17.42
C GLY A 4 1.65 55.98 17.47
N VAL A 5 0.91 54.94 17.88
CA VAL A 5 1.38 53.59 18.14
C VAL A 5 1.60 52.81 16.84
N SER A 6 2.65 52.01 16.88
CA SER A 6 3.12 50.96 15.97
C SER A 6 2.01 50.10 15.35
N GLY A 7 2.08 49.90 14.03
CA GLY A 7 1.38 48.83 13.32
C GLY A 7 2.39 48.01 12.52
N THR A 8 3.00 47.01 13.14
CA THR A 8 3.81 45.99 12.45
C THR A 8 2.88 45.05 11.65
N PRO A 9 3.23 44.67 10.41
CA PRO A 9 2.49 43.64 9.70
C PRO A 9 2.69 42.30 10.39
N THR A 10 1.61 41.70 10.87
CA THR A 10 1.56 40.37 11.47
C THR A 10 2.11 39.35 10.47
N GLN A 11 3.30 38.80 10.73
CA GLN A 11 3.83 37.64 10.03
C GLN A 11 2.86 36.47 10.23
N GLN A 12 2.07 36.15 9.20
CA GLN A 12 1.29 34.92 9.17
C GLN A 12 2.26 33.73 9.07
N GLN A 13 2.15 32.82 10.05
CA GLN A 13 3.02 31.67 10.21
C GLN A 13 2.95 30.71 9.00
N PRO A 14 4.07 30.07 8.60
CA PRO A 14 4.18 29.22 7.41
C PRO A 14 3.21 28.02 7.37
N GLN A 15 2.65 27.61 8.52
CA GLN A 15 1.72 26.49 8.64
C GLN A 15 0.37 26.73 7.94
N GLN A 16 -0.11 27.99 7.87
CA GLN A 16 -1.39 28.32 7.22
C GLN A 16 -1.30 28.28 5.68
N GLN A 17 -0.12 28.53 5.11
CA GLN A 17 0.11 28.44 3.66
C GLN A 17 0.14 26.99 3.17
N ILE A 18 0.73 26.08 3.96
CA ILE A 18 0.79 24.64 3.64
C ILE A 18 -0.63 24.06 3.59
N ASN A 19 -1.46 24.34 4.61
CA ASN A 19 -2.85 23.87 4.64
C ASN A 19 -3.71 24.38 3.47
N ARG A 20 -3.49 25.62 2.99
CA ARG A 20 -4.21 26.16 1.82
C ARG A 20 -3.82 25.45 0.52
N ASN A 21 -2.56 25.03 0.39
CA ASN A 21 -2.09 24.33 -0.80
C ASN A 21 -2.59 22.88 -0.86
N ILE A 22 -2.60 22.17 0.28
CA ILE A 22 -3.16 20.82 0.37
C ILE A 22 -4.67 20.85 0.04
N ASN A 23 -5.43 21.79 0.61
CA ASN A 23 -6.86 21.96 0.32
C ASN A 23 -7.15 22.31 -1.15
N ARG A 24 -6.21 22.95 -1.86
CA ARG A 24 -6.33 23.25 -3.29
C ARG A 24 -6.09 22.04 -4.20
N ILE A 25 -5.25 21.10 -3.77
CA ILE A 25 -4.95 19.88 -4.53
C ILE A 25 -6.14 18.91 -4.40
N THR A 26 -6.70 18.78 -3.19
CA THR A 26 -7.85 17.87 -2.94
C THR A 26 -9.14 18.34 -3.60
N THR A 27 -9.35 19.65 -3.74
CA THR A 27 -10.53 20.24 -4.41
C THR A 27 -10.50 20.17 -5.94
N ARG A 28 -9.34 19.88 -6.54
CA ARG A 28 -9.19 19.74 -8.01
C ARG A 28 -9.29 18.30 -8.50
N MET A 29 -9.30 17.34 -7.59
CA MET A 29 -9.38 15.93 -7.93
C MET A 29 -10.81 15.56 -8.33
N PRO A 30 -11.02 14.90 -9.48
CA PRO A 30 -12.34 14.39 -9.85
C PRO A 30 -12.91 13.49 -8.75
N ASP A 31 -14.22 13.55 -8.52
CA ASP A 31 -14.87 12.83 -7.42
C ASP A 31 -14.65 11.32 -7.51
N LEU A 32 -14.67 10.77 -8.73
CA LEU A 32 -14.37 9.36 -8.97
C LEU A 32 -12.96 8.97 -8.49
N VAL A 33 -11.95 9.80 -8.76
CA VAL A 33 -10.58 9.52 -8.31
C VAL A 33 -10.49 9.56 -6.80
N ARG A 34 -11.20 10.48 -6.14
CA ARG A 34 -11.25 10.55 -4.68
C ARG A 34 -11.92 9.31 -4.08
N GLU A 35 -13.01 8.83 -4.69
CA GLU A 35 -13.69 7.62 -4.24
C GLU A 35 -12.81 6.37 -4.39
N LEU A 36 -12.08 6.25 -5.51
CA LEU A 36 -11.11 5.18 -5.71
C LEU A 36 -9.97 5.22 -4.69
N LEU A 37 -9.43 6.40 -4.38
CA LEU A 37 -8.38 6.55 -3.37
C LEU A 37 -8.86 6.21 -1.96
N ASN A 38 -10.10 6.57 -1.62
CA ASN A 38 -10.68 6.27 -0.31
C ASN A 38 -10.92 4.76 -0.10
N ALA A 39 -10.90 3.96 -1.16
CA ALA A 39 -11.04 2.51 -1.09
C ALA A 39 -9.72 1.78 -0.76
N ILE A 40 -8.61 2.51 -0.60
CA ILE A 40 -7.28 1.95 -0.31
C ILE A 40 -6.89 2.31 1.12
N ASP A 41 -6.50 1.31 1.92
CA ASP A 41 -5.97 1.50 3.28
C ASP A 41 -4.61 0.80 3.43
N ASP A 42 -3.54 1.58 3.33
CA ASP A 42 -2.15 1.10 3.50
C ASP A 42 -1.85 0.60 4.91
N THR A 43 -2.53 1.16 5.91
CA THR A 43 -2.33 0.78 7.31
C THR A 43 -2.91 -0.61 7.56
N GLU A 44 -4.11 -0.87 7.03
CA GLU A 44 -4.73 -2.19 7.06
C GLU A 44 -3.86 -3.24 6.35
N TRP A 45 -3.34 -2.93 5.17
CA TRP A 45 -2.44 -3.83 4.42
C TRP A 45 -1.21 -4.21 5.26
N THR A 46 -0.52 -3.21 5.81
CA THR A 46 0.70 -3.42 6.61
C THR A 46 0.42 -4.20 7.88
N ASN A 47 -0.65 -3.87 8.59
CA ASN A 47 -1.03 -4.57 9.82
C ASN A 47 -1.38 -6.02 9.54
N SER A 48 -2.11 -6.29 8.46
CA SER A 48 -2.49 -7.65 8.05
C SER A 48 -1.26 -8.50 7.74
N LEU A 49 -0.29 -7.96 6.99
CA LEU A 49 0.97 -8.63 6.68
C LEU A 49 1.78 -8.93 7.95
N MET A 50 1.95 -7.93 8.80
CA MET A 50 2.74 -8.04 10.04
C MET A 50 2.10 -9.05 11.01
N SER A 51 0.78 -8.99 11.17
CA SER A 51 0.04 -9.93 12.03
C SER A 51 0.19 -11.36 11.52
N LEU A 52 0.02 -11.57 10.22
CA LEU A 52 0.15 -12.90 9.61
C LEU A 52 1.56 -13.48 9.79
N LEU A 53 2.59 -12.70 9.49
CA LEU A 53 3.98 -13.13 9.64
C LEU A 53 4.31 -13.42 11.11
N GLN A 54 3.81 -12.61 12.04
CA GLN A 54 3.91 -12.87 13.48
C GLN A 54 3.22 -14.18 13.86
N GLU A 55 1.98 -14.38 13.45
CA GLU A 55 1.19 -15.58 13.77
C GLU A 55 1.83 -16.88 13.27
N GLN A 56 2.35 -16.88 12.03
CA GLN A 56 2.94 -18.08 11.43
C GLN A 56 4.32 -18.43 12.01
N THR A 57 5.01 -17.48 12.62
CA THR A 57 6.41 -17.66 13.06
C THR A 57 6.58 -17.59 14.58
N TYR A 58 5.54 -17.17 15.31
CA TYR A 58 5.57 -17.11 16.76
C TYR A 58 5.75 -18.50 17.38
N ASN A 59 6.70 -18.62 18.32
CA ASN A 59 7.09 -19.87 18.97
C ASN A 59 7.56 -20.99 18.02
N GLN A 60 7.86 -20.68 16.76
CA GLN A 60 8.51 -21.60 15.84
C GLN A 60 10.02 -21.33 15.84
N CYS A 61 10.85 -22.37 15.91
CA CYS A 61 12.30 -22.19 15.79
C CYS A 61 12.70 -21.85 14.35
N GLU A 62 12.00 -22.43 13.38
CA GLU A 62 12.23 -22.28 11.95
C GLU A 62 10.91 -22.58 11.23
N VAL A 63 10.68 -21.89 10.11
CA VAL A 63 9.57 -22.17 9.18
C VAL A 63 10.11 -22.24 7.76
N ASP A 64 9.38 -22.92 6.88
CA ASP A 64 9.63 -22.86 5.44
C ASP A 64 9.20 -21.48 4.91
N LEU A 65 10.17 -20.69 4.47
CA LEU A 65 9.93 -19.33 3.99
C LEU A 65 9.17 -19.29 2.65
N PHE A 66 9.29 -20.33 1.84
CA PHE A 66 8.55 -20.43 0.58
C PHE A 66 7.07 -20.75 0.85
N GLU A 67 6.80 -21.68 1.78
CA GLU A 67 5.44 -21.96 2.23
C GLU A 67 4.81 -20.72 2.89
N LEU A 68 5.56 -20.03 3.76
CA LEU A 68 5.12 -18.78 4.38
C LEU A 68 4.77 -17.71 3.33
N MET A 69 5.59 -17.57 2.29
CA MET A 69 5.30 -16.66 1.17
C MET A 69 4.01 -17.04 0.46
N CYS A 70 3.76 -18.32 0.20
CA CYS A 70 2.52 -18.78 -0.42
C CYS A 70 1.30 -18.47 0.48
N ILE A 71 1.43 -18.62 1.81
CA ILE A 71 0.39 -18.26 2.77
C ILE A 71 0.09 -16.75 2.72
N VAL A 72 1.12 -15.91 2.66
CA VAL A 72 0.95 -14.46 2.54
C VAL A 72 0.23 -14.11 1.23
N LEU A 73 0.66 -14.68 0.10
CA LEU A 73 0.02 -14.45 -1.20
C LEU A 73 -1.44 -14.88 -1.22
N ASP A 74 -1.77 -16.04 -0.63
CA ASP A 74 -3.14 -16.52 -0.52
C ASP A 74 -4.03 -15.53 0.27
N LYS A 75 -3.52 -15.02 1.41
CA LYS A 75 -4.22 -13.99 2.19
C LYS A 75 -4.39 -12.68 1.43
N SER A 76 -3.36 -12.23 0.71
CA SER A 76 -3.45 -11.04 -0.15
C SER A 76 -4.48 -11.22 -1.26
N LEU A 77 -4.56 -12.40 -1.88
CA LEU A 77 -5.59 -12.71 -2.88
C LEU A 77 -7.00 -12.63 -2.31
N PHE A 78 -7.23 -13.15 -1.10
CA PHE A 78 -8.54 -13.02 -0.45
C PHE A 78 -8.93 -11.56 -0.19
N ALA A 79 -8.00 -10.76 0.34
CA ALA A 79 -8.22 -9.33 0.57
C ALA A 79 -8.53 -8.59 -0.75
N GLN A 80 -7.78 -8.92 -1.80
CA GLN A 80 -7.96 -8.36 -3.14
C GLN A 80 -9.33 -8.68 -3.74
N VAL A 81 -9.81 -9.92 -3.58
CA VAL A 81 -11.15 -10.32 -4.03
C VAL A 81 -12.23 -9.56 -3.27
N ASP A 82 -12.10 -9.41 -1.95
CA ASP A 82 -13.07 -8.67 -1.15
C ASP A 82 -13.09 -7.18 -1.50
N TRP A 83 -11.91 -6.56 -1.64
CA TRP A 83 -11.77 -5.18 -2.12
C TRP A 83 -12.43 -4.99 -3.49
N ALA A 84 -12.14 -5.87 -4.44
CA ALA A 84 -12.71 -5.79 -5.79
C ALA A 84 -14.24 -5.91 -5.73
N ARG A 85 -14.79 -6.86 -4.95
CA ARG A 85 -16.24 -7.03 -4.81
C ARG A 85 -16.95 -5.78 -4.30
N ASN A 86 -16.29 -4.99 -3.45
CA ASN A 86 -16.85 -3.77 -2.87
C ASN A 86 -16.56 -2.50 -3.70
N SER A 87 -15.77 -2.61 -4.77
CA SER A 87 -15.37 -1.49 -5.62
C SER A 87 -16.52 -0.95 -6.48
N ILE A 88 -16.49 0.37 -6.73
CA ILE A 88 -17.60 1.14 -7.31
C ILE A 88 -18.20 0.54 -8.59
N PHE A 89 -17.38 0.12 -9.56
CA PHE A 89 -17.85 -0.45 -10.84
C PHE A 89 -17.97 -1.96 -10.82
N PHE A 90 -17.19 -2.63 -9.97
CA PHE A 90 -17.01 -4.07 -10.04
C PHE A 90 -18.19 -4.82 -9.41
N LYS A 91 -18.79 -4.26 -8.36
CA LYS A 91 -19.99 -4.80 -7.70
C LYS A 91 -21.20 -4.96 -8.61
N ASP A 92 -21.27 -4.18 -9.70
CA ASP A 92 -22.38 -4.18 -10.65
C ASP A 92 -22.19 -5.21 -11.79
N LEU A 93 -21.02 -5.86 -11.86
CA LEU A 93 -20.73 -6.90 -12.83
C LEU A 93 -21.35 -8.25 -12.44
N ARG A 94 -21.61 -9.08 -13.44
CA ARG A 94 -22.00 -10.48 -13.20
C ARG A 94 -20.81 -11.25 -12.62
N VAL A 95 -21.09 -12.23 -11.75
CA VAL A 95 -20.06 -13.06 -11.10
C VAL A 95 -19.11 -13.70 -12.11
N ASP A 96 -19.61 -14.20 -13.24
CA ASP A 96 -18.75 -14.79 -14.29
C ASP A 96 -17.75 -13.80 -14.87
N ASP A 97 -18.15 -12.53 -15.02
CA ASP A 97 -17.29 -11.47 -15.55
C ASP A 97 -16.31 -10.99 -14.47
N GLN A 98 -16.74 -10.93 -13.20
CA GLN A 98 -15.87 -10.67 -12.05
C GLN A 98 -14.75 -11.72 -11.95
N MET A 99 -15.11 -13.01 -12.04
CA MET A 99 -14.16 -14.12 -11.99
C MET A 99 -13.15 -14.05 -13.13
N LYS A 100 -13.60 -13.77 -14.36
CA LYS A 100 -12.69 -13.64 -15.51
C LYS A 100 -11.70 -12.49 -15.34
N LEU A 101 -12.16 -11.33 -14.88
CA LEU A 101 -11.29 -10.18 -14.65
C LEU A 101 -10.23 -10.49 -13.58
N LEU A 102 -10.65 -11.03 -12.43
CA LEU A 102 -9.72 -11.40 -11.35
C LEU A 102 -8.73 -12.49 -11.77
N GLN A 103 -9.18 -13.51 -12.50
CA GLN A 103 -8.30 -14.57 -13.02
C GLN A 103 -7.23 -14.03 -13.98
N GLN A 104 -7.51 -12.94 -14.70
CA GLN A 104 -6.58 -12.35 -15.65
C GLN A 104 -5.61 -11.35 -15.00
N SER A 105 -6.02 -10.65 -13.94
CA SER A 105 -5.26 -9.53 -13.39
C SER A 105 -4.76 -9.73 -11.95
N TRP A 106 -4.93 -10.91 -11.35
CA TRP A 106 -4.58 -11.09 -9.95
C TRP A 106 -3.10 -10.83 -9.67
N SER A 107 -2.21 -11.37 -10.51
CA SER A 107 -0.76 -11.19 -10.33
C SER A 107 -0.33 -9.75 -10.55
N ASP A 108 -0.89 -9.11 -11.56
CA ASP A 108 -0.60 -7.72 -11.91
C ASP A 108 -0.99 -6.78 -10.77
N MET A 109 -2.15 -7.01 -10.16
CA MET A 109 -2.61 -6.25 -9.00
C MET A 109 -1.72 -6.48 -7.76
N LEU A 110 -1.34 -7.72 -7.45
CA LEU A 110 -0.42 -7.99 -6.33
C LEU A 110 0.94 -7.31 -6.53
N LEU A 111 1.46 -7.33 -7.75
CA LEU A 111 2.71 -6.66 -8.10
C LEU A 111 2.58 -5.15 -7.94
N LEU A 112 1.46 -4.57 -8.41
CA LEU A 112 1.17 -3.14 -8.25
C LEU A 112 1.02 -2.74 -6.78
N ASP A 113 0.36 -3.56 -5.95
CA ASP A 113 0.23 -3.33 -4.51
C ASP A 113 1.62 -3.27 -3.84
N HIS A 114 2.48 -4.24 -4.13
CA HIS A 114 3.85 -4.24 -3.59
C HIS A 114 4.69 -3.07 -4.11
N LEU A 115 4.54 -2.70 -5.37
CA LEU A 115 5.19 -1.55 -5.96
C LEU A 115 4.73 -0.26 -5.27
N HIS A 116 3.42 -0.11 -5.02
CA HIS A 116 2.84 1.00 -4.28
C HIS A 116 3.42 1.11 -2.87
N GLN A 117 3.41 0.02 -2.11
CA GLN A 117 3.96 -0.01 -0.75
C GLN A 117 5.46 0.35 -0.73
N ARG A 118 6.22 -0.11 -1.72
CA ARG A 118 7.65 0.22 -1.80
C ARG A 118 7.91 1.68 -2.18
N LEU A 119 7.20 2.20 -3.18
CA LEU A 119 7.39 3.58 -3.66
C LEU A 119 6.86 4.63 -2.70
N HIS A 120 5.69 4.40 -2.12
CA HIS A 120 4.98 5.40 -1.33
C HIS A 120 5.22 5.23 0.17
N ASN A 121 5.35 3.99 0.65
CA ASN A 121 5.48 3.68 2.08
C ASN A 121 6.89 3.19 2.49
N ASN A 122 7.84 3.23 1.55
CA ASN A 122 9.24 2.84 1.78
C ASN A 122 9.40 1.43 2.36
N LEU A 123 8.58 0.47 1.89
CA LEU A 123 8.66 -0.92 2.31
C LEU A 123 10.08 -1.50 2.08
N SER A 124 10.66 -2.09 3.13
CA SER A 124 11.99 -2.70 3.06
C SER A 124 12.02 -3.93 2.15
N SER A 125 13.21 -4.29 1.66
CA SER A 125 13.38 -5.51 0.85
C SER A 125 13.20 -6.79 1.66
N ASP A 126 13.52 -6.73 2.95
CA ASP A 126 13.47 -7.87 3.86
C ASP A 126 12.91 -7.43 5.21
N MET A 127 12.40 -8.41 5.96
CA MET A 127 11.91 -8.23 7.31
C MET A 127 12.46 -9.32 8.24
N GLN A 128 12.86 -8.93 9.45
CA GLN A 128 13.28 -9.88 10.46
C GLN A 128 12.06 -10.45 11.18
N LEU A 129 11.93 -11.78 11.16
CA LEU A 129 10.87 -12.51 11.83
C LEU A 129 11.21 -12.71 13.33
N PRO A 130 10.19 -12.90 14.20
CA PRO A 130 10.36 -13.19 15.63
C PRO A 130 11.29 -14.36 15.95
N ASN A 131 11.33 -15.36 15.07
CA ASN A 131 12.20 -16.53 15.22
C ASN A 131 13.64 -16.29 14.75
N GLY A 132 13.97 -15.08 14.28
CA GLY A 132 15.29 -14.68 13.81
C GLY A 132 15.53 -14.91 12.32
N GLN A 133 14.64 -15.61 11.60
CA GLN A 133 14.73 -15.76 10.14
C GLN A 133 14.49 -14.41 9.45
N LYS A 134 15.00 -14.27 8.21
CA LYS A 134 14.72 -13.12 7.36
C LYS A 134 13.73 -13.53 6.28
N PHE A 135 12.62 -12.82 6.21
CA PHE A 135 11.62 -12.98 5.17
C PHE A 135 11.84 -11.93 4.07
N SER A 136 11.99 -12.37 2.83
CA SER A 136 12.24 -11.45 1.70
C SER A 136 10.91 -10.92 1.14
N LEU A 137 10.63 -9.65 1.43
CA LEU A 137 9.49 -8.92 0.89
C LEU A 137 9.68 -8.59 -0.60
N LEU A 138 10.93 -8.49 -1.05
CA LEU A 138 11.24 -8.37 -2.47
C LEU A 138 10.87 -9.65 -3.24
N ASN A 139 11.21 -10.81 -2.71
CA ASN A 139 10.80 -12.07 -3.34
C ASN A 139 9.28 -12.25 -3.34
N LEU A 140 8.60 -11.83 -2.26
CA LEU A 140 7.14 -11.78 -2.21
C LEU A 140 6.55 -10.89 -3.31
N ALA A 141 7.09 -9.68 -3.49
CA ALA A 141 6.67 -8.75 -4.54
C ALA A 141 6.86 -9.29 -5.96
N LEU A 142 7.85 -10.17 -6.14
CA LEU A 142 8.15 -10.84 -7.41
C LEU A 142 7.50 -12.21 -7.51
N LEU A 143 6.56 -12.55 -6.63
CA LEU A 143 5.83 -13.83 -6.62
C LEU A 143 6.77 -15.05 -6.61
N GLY A 144 7.93 -14.93 -5.94
CA GLY A 144 8.94 -15.97 -5.85
C GLY A 144 9.95 -16.03 -7.00
N THR A 145 9.92 -15.06 -7.93
CA THR A 145 10.82 -15.05 -9.10
C THR A 145 11.98 -14.06 -8.94
N ASP A 146 13.18 -14.57 -8.71
CA ASP A 146 14.42 -13.81 -8.55
C ASP A 146 14.93 -13.17 -9.85
N GLN A 147 14.65 -13.80 -11.00
CA GLN A 147 15.10 -13.36 -12.32
C GLN A 147 14.70 -11.93 -12.73
N TYR A 148 13.67 -11.35 -12.11
CA TYR A 148 13.18 -10.01 -12.43
C TYR A 148 13.62 -8.93 -11.44
N GLU A 149 14.45 -9.28 -10.45
CA GLU A 149 14.92 -8.34 -9.43
C GLU A 149 15.57 -7.09 -10.07
N HIS A 150 16.40 -7.29 -11.09
CA HIS A 150 17.04 -6.20 -11.80
C HIS A 150 16.05 -5.27 -12.53
N ASN A 151 15.04 -5.85 -13.20
CA ASN A 151 14.00 -5.08 -13.89
C ASN A 151 13.16 -4.28 -12.88
N PHE A 152 12.87 -4.89 -11.74
CA PHE A 152 12.16 -4.24 -10.66
C PHE A 152 12.97 -3.05 -10.14
N HIS A 153 14.27 -3.22 -9.87
CA HIS A 153 15.16 -2.13 -9.46
C HIS A 153 15.23 -0.97 -10.46
N GLN A 154 15.13 -1.23 -11.77
CA GLN A 154 15.09 -0.17 -12.80
C GLN A 154 13.84 0.70 -12.74
N LEU A 155 12.71 0.21 -12.21
CA LEU A 155 11.51 1.04 -12.01
C LEU A 155 11.70 2.13 -10.94
N TYR A 156 12.75 2.03 -10.13
CA TYR A 156 13.08 2.95 -9.03
C TYR A 156 14.23 3.92 -9.35
N ALA A 157 14.90 3.78 -10.51
CA ALA A 157 16.07 4.57 -10.90
C ALA A 157 15.68 5.75 -11.80
#